data_AF-A0A930H773-F1
#
_entry.id   AF-A0A930H773-F1
#
_cell.length_a   1.000
_cell.length_b   1.000
_cell.length_c   1.000
_cell.angle_alpha   90.00
_cell.angle_beta   90.00
_cell.angle_gamma   90.00
#
_symmetry.space_group_name_H-M   'P 1'
#
loop_
_entity.id
_entity.type
_entity.pdbx_description
1 polymer ?
#
loop_
_entity_poly.entity_id
_entity_poly.type
_entity_poly.pdbx_seq_one_letter_code
_entity_poly.pdbx_strand_id
1 'polypeptide(L)'
;TKKEIIKIYDMNDEIYARIYRGVSKSNTYEVFLKEVKSRNFSIKRIERIVLNILLNITKEAVDFELDYIRVLGFNQRGQEYLRQLKKKKKVYNEKSDASEETEKYEKKNNDEKIFVNWKNIEKNVHSEKVKIEKNGFLLKELFLNEKEKLNPLIINQRKFK
;
A
#
# COMPACT_ATOMS: atom_id res chain seq x y z
N THR A 1 -13.40 20.54 3.90
CA THR A 1 -13.16 21.81 4.64
C THR A 1 -11.68 21.99 4.94
N LYS A 2 -11.19 23.21 5.26
CA LYS A 2 -9.76 23.42 5.63
C LYS A 2 -9.30 22.46 6.74
N LYS A 3 -10.15 22.24 7.74
CA LYS A 3 -9.88 21.34 8.88
C LYS A 3 -9.60 19.90 8.44
N GLU A 4 -10.29 19.41 7.42
CA GLU A 4 -10.06 18.06 6.88
C GLU A 4 -8.77 17.99 6.06
N ILE A 5 -8.52 18.98 5.20
CA ILE A 5 -7.32 18.98 4.34
C ILE A 5 -6.04 19.02 5.18
N ILE A 6 -6.03 19.73 6.31
CA ILE A 6 -4.88 19.77 7.22
C ILE A 6 -4.54 18.40 7.85
N LYS A 7 -5.50 17.47 7.89
CA LYS A 7 -5.25 16.11 8.37
C LYS A 7 -4.47 15.25 7.37
N ILE A 8 -4.34 15.70 6.11
CA ILE A 8 -3.57 14.98 5.10
C ILE A 8 -2.09 14.90 5.49
N TYR A 9 -1.47 13.76 5.22
CA TYR A 9 -0.06 13.53 5.49
C TYR A 9 0.83 14.55 4.75
N ASP A 10 1.82 15.08 5.47
CA ASP A 10 2.74 16.12 5.00
C ASP A 10 2.08 17.50 4.72
N MET A 11 0.81 17.71 5.11
CA MET A 11 0.11 18.99 5.01
C MET A 11 0.36 19.89 6.23
N ASN A 12 0.58 21.19 5.98
CA ASN A 12 0.60 22.25 6.99
C ASN A 12 -0.16 23.50 6.49
N ASP A 13 -0.36 24.50 7.34
CA ASP A 13 -1.10 25.72 7.00
C ASP A 13 -0.48 26.52 5.83
N GLU A 14 0.84 26.61 5.78
CA GLU A 14 1.55 27.35 4.73
C GLU A 14 1.35 26.69 3.36
N ILE A 15 1.56 25.38 3.29
CA ILE A 15 1.33 24.55 2.10
C ILE A 15 -0.14 24.65 1.67
N TYR A 16 -1.08 24.51 2.61
CA TYR A 16 -2.51 24.65 2.32
C TYR A 16 -2.81 26.00 1.66
N ALA A 17 -2.34 27.10 2.25
CA ALA A 17 -2.57 28.44 1.72
C ALA A 17 -1.94 28.66 0.34
N ARG A 18 -0.81 27.99 0.06
CA ARG A 18 -0.18 28.01 -1.27
C ARG A 18 -0.97 27.20 -2.29
N ILE A 19 -1.32 25.95 -1.97
CA ILE A 19 -2.12 25.09 -2.84
C ILE A 19 -3.46 25.77 -3.15
N TYR A 20 -4.15 26.29 -2.14
CA TYR A 20 -5.44 26.96 -2.30
C TYR A 20 -5.36 28.14 -3.28
N ARG A 21 -4.35 29.01 -3.14
CA ARG A 21 -4.12 30.12 -4.07
C ARG A 21 -3.69 29.65 -5.46
N GLY A 22 -2.87 28.61 -5.54
CA GLY A 22 -2.37 28.06 -6.79
C GLY A 22 -3.50 27.46 -7.64
N VAL A 23 -4.42 26.71 -7.02
CA VAL A 23 -5.59 26.13 -7.71
C VAL A 23 -6.45 27.21 -8.34
N SER A 24 -6.73 28.32 -7.63
CA SER A 24 -7.55 29.42 -8.18
C SER A 24 -6.92 30.15 -9.37
N LYS A 25 -5.62 30.00 -9.59
CA LYS A 25 -4.87 30.69 -10.65
C LYS A 25 -4.44 29.80 -11.81
N SER A 26 -4.72 28.50 -11.73
CA SER A 26 -4.12 27.51 -12.61
C SER A 26 -5.17 26.70 -13.34
N ASN A 27 -5.07 26.66 -14.68
CA ASN A 27 -5.94 25.87 -15.54
C ASN A 27 -5.32 24.53 -15.96
N THR A 28 -4.02 24.34 -15.71
CA THR A 28 -3.31 23.08 -15.98
C THR A 28 -2.44 22.70 -14.79
N TYR A 29 -2.05 21.42 -14.73
CA TYR A 29 -1.22 20.90 -13.65
C TYR A 29 0.19 21.52 -13.65
N GLU A 30 0.75 21.78 -14.83
CA GLU A 30 2.08 22.40 -14.98
C GLU A 30 2.07 23.84 -14.47
N VAL A 31 1.01 24.60 -14.77
CA VAL A 31 0.82 25.96 -14.26
C VAL A 31 0.64 25.91 -12.74
N PHE A 32 -0.17 24.98 -12.25
CA PHE A 32 -0.35 24.77 -10.81
C PHE A 32 0.96 24.49 -10.07
N LEU A 33 1.80 23.59 -10.59
CA LEU A 33 3.08 23.26 -9.97
C LEU A 33 4.04 24.46 -9.96
N LYS A 34 4.02 25.30 -11.00
CA LYS A 34 4.79 26.55 -11.04
C LYS A 34 4.32 27.55 -9.99
N GLU A 35 3.01 27.74 -9.83
CA GLU A 35 2.43 28.65 -8.85
C GLU A 35 2.71 28.21 -7.40
N VAL A 36 2.63 26.91 -7.12
CA VAL A 36 2.81 26.40 -5.75
C VAL A 36 4.29 26.27 -5.37
N LYS A 37 5.21 26.11 -6.33
CA LYS A 37 6.67 26.02 -6.07
C LYS A 37 7.17 27.18 -5.21
N SER A 38 8.01 26.88 -4.22
CA SER A 38 8.69 27.89 -3.40
C SER A 38 10.11 27.46 -3.04
N ARG A 39 10.84 28.33 -2.34
CA ARG A 39 12.14 27.99 -1.75
C ARG A 39 12.02 26.91 -0.65
N ASN A 40 10.93 26.92 0.11
CA ASN A 40 10.71 26.04 1.25
C ASN A 40 10.12 24.68 0.87
N PHE A 41 9.45 24.59 -0.30
CA PHE A 41 8.75 23.39 -0.76
C PHE A 41 9.18 23.01 -2.18
N SER A 42 9.81 21.84 -2.29
CA SER A 42 10.14 21.27 -3.59
C SER A 42 8.88 20.83 -4.35
N ILE A 43 8.93 20.83 -5.68
CA ILE A 43 7.84 20.33 -6.52
C ILE A 43 7.50 18.88 -6.14
N LYS A 44 8.50 18.04 -5.91
CA LYS A 44 8.31 16.64 -5.50
C LYS A 44 7.53 16.49 -4.21
N ARG A 45 7.69 17.41 -3.25
CA ARG A 45 6.88 17.42 -2.02
C ARG A 45 5.42 17.75 -2.32
N ILE A 46 5.18 18.76 -3.16
CA ILE A 46 3.82 19.15 -3.58
C ILE A 46 3.14 18.03 -4.36
N GLU A 47 3.82 17.38 -5.30
CA GLU A 47 3.30 16.22 -6.03
C GLU A 47 2.86 15.11 -5.08
N ARG A 48 3.67 14.77 -4.07
CA ARG A 48 3.28 13.79 -3.04
C ARG A 48 2.07 14.23 -2.24
N ILE A 49 1.98 15.50 -1.86
CA ILE A 49 0.84 16.01 -1.11
C ILE A 49 -0.44 15.96 -1.95
N VAL A 50 -0.38 16.28 -3.25
CA VAL A 50 -1.52 16.13 -4.17
C VAL A 50 -1.97 14.66 -4.22
N LEU A 51 -1.04 13.71 -4.33
CA LEU A 51 -1.35 12.29 -4.27
C LEU A 51 -1.98 11.89 -2.92
N ASN A 52 -1.46 12.40 -1.81
CA ASN A 52 -2.03 12.15 -0.48
C ASN A 52 -3.47 12.68 -0.38
N ILE A 53 -3.77 13.85 -0.96
CA ILE A 53 -5.14 14.38 -1.02
C ILE A 53 -6.03 13.43 -1.85
N LEU A 54 -5.62 13.05 -3.05
CA LEU A 54 -6.40 12.20 -3.95
C LEU A 54 -6.68 10.81 -3.36
N LEU A 55 -5.70 10.24 -2.65
CA LEU A 55 -5.80 8.93 -2.02
C LEU A 55 -6.40 8.99 -0.60
N ASN A 56 -6.64 10.20 -0.08
CA ASN A 56 -7.07 10.46 1.30
C ASN A 56 -6.12 9.85 2.36
N ILE A 57 -4.82 10.03 2.18
CA ILE A 57 -3.78 9.60 3.11
C ILE A 57 -3.66 10.62 4.24
N THR A 58 -4.19 10.27 5.41
CA THR A 58 -4.15 11.11 6.62
C THR A 58 -2.84 10.93 7.37
N LYS A 59 -2.55 11.84 8.30
CA LYS A 59 -1.41 11.73 9.23
C LYS A 59 -1.51 10.50 10.13
N GLU A 60 -2.73 10.13 10.51
CA GLU A 60 -3.01 8.98 11.38
C GLU A 60 -2.80 7.65 10.64
N ALA A 61 -3.09 7.60 9.34
CA ALA A 61 -2.93 6.39 8.53
C ALA A 61 -1.47 6.02 8.22
N VAL A 62 -0.53 6.94 8.42
CA VAL A 62 0.89 6.76 8.13
C VAL A 62 1.64 6.48 9.43
N ASP A 63 1.59 5.22 9.84
CA ASP A 63 2.45 4.66 10.89
C ASP A 63 3.53 3.74 10.27
N PHE A 64 4.51 3.33 11.08
CA PHE A 64 5.55 2.37 10.68
C PHE A 64 5.15 0.92 10.97
N GLU A 65 3.88 0.65 11.27
CA GLU A 65 3.39 -0.68 11.58
C GLU A 65 3.11 -1.48 10.31
N LEU A 66 3.58 -2.73 10.30
CA LEU A 66 3.34 -3.66 9.22
C LEU A 66 1.97 -4.31 9.40
N ASP A 67 0.98 -3.93 8.59
CA ASP A 67 -0.37 -4.51 8.66
C ASP A 67 -0.44 -5.86 7.92
N TYR A 68 0.11 -5.90 6.70
CA TYR A 68 0.12 -7.09 5.85
C TYR A 68 1.23 -7.03 4.81
N ILE A 69 1.54 -8.20 4.27
CA ILE A 69 2.42 -8.43 3.14
C ILE A 69 1.55 -8.96 2.01
N ARG A 70 1.36 -8.15 0.97
CA ARG A 70 0.68 -8.57 -0.26
C ARG A 70 1.70 -9.10 -1.25
N VAL A 71 1.58 -10.38 -1.61
CA VAL A 71 2.41 -10.99 -2.65
C VAL A 71 1.91 -10.52 -4.02
N LEU A 72 2.74 -9.79 -4.77
CA LEU A 72 2.41 -9.28 -6.10
C LEU A 72 2.80 -10.23 -7.24
N GLY A 73 3.76 -11.12 -7.00
CA GLY A 73 4.16 -12.13 -7.97
C GLY A 73 5.21 -13.09 -7.39
N PHE A 74 5.35 -14.24 -8.03
CA PHE A 74 6.33 -15.26 -7.66
C PHE A 74 6.70 -16.12 -8.87
N ASN A 75 7.89 -16.73 -8.83
CA ASN A 75 8.27 -17.80 -9.75
C ASN A 75 7.90 -19.17 -9.17
N GLN A 76 8.21 -20.26 -9.88
CA GLN A 76 7.91 -21.61 -9.43
C GLN A 76 8.48 -21.94 -8.03
N ARG A 77 9.74 -21.55 -7.76
CA ARG A 77 10.36 -21.72 -6.45
C ARG A 77 9.62 -20.95 -5.35
N GLY A 78 9.26 -19.70 -5.62
CA GLY A 78 8.47 -18.86 -4.70
C GLY A 78 7.07 -19.42 -4.44
N GLN A 79 6.44 -20.00 -5.46
CA GLN A 79 5.14 -20.68 -5.31
C GLN A 79 5.23 -21.87 -4.35
N GLU A 80 6.25 -22.71 -4.53
CA GLU A 80 6.50 -23.87 -3.68
C GLU A 80 6.78 -23.44 -2.24
N TYR A 81 7.59 -22.39 -2.05
CA TYR A 81 7.88 -21.81 -0.75
C TYR A 81 6.62 -21.28 -0.05
N LEU A 82 5.79 -20.48 -0.74
CA LEU A 82 4.53 -19.97 -0.21
C LEU A 82 3.54 -21.10 0.15
N ARG A 83 3.56 -22.21 -0.62
CA ARG A 83 2.77 -23.41 -0.31
C ARG A 83 3.23 -24.10 0.96
N GLN A 84 4.54 -24.23 1.15
CA GLN A 84 5.13 -24.81 2.36
C GLN A 84 4.83 -23.96 3.60
N LEU A 85 4.96 -22.63 3.50
CA LEU A 85 4.60 -21.70 4.57
C LEU A 85 3.15 -21.86 5.04
N LYS A 86 2.20 -22.05 4.10
CA LYS A 86 0.80 -22.31 4.45
C LYS A 86 0.58 -23.68 5.11
N LYS A 87 1.29 -24.71 4.66
CA LYS A 87 1.16 -26.07 5.21
C LYS A 87 1.69 -26.17 6.63
N LYS A 88 2.88 -25.60 6.89
CA LYS A 88 3.47 -25.56 8.24
C LYS A 88 2.47 -24.96 9.24
N LYS A 89 1.76 -23.88 8.88
CA LYS A 89 0.72 -23.27 9.74
C LYS A 89 -0.45 -24.20 10.08
N LYS A 90 -0.96 -24.98 9.12
CA LYS A 90 -2.06 -25.92 9.40
C LYS A 90 -1.65 -27.01 10.38
N VAL A 91 -0.43 -27.55 10.22
CA VAL A 91 0.10 -28.60 11.10
C VAL A 91 0.21 -28.09 12.55
N TYR A 92 0.62 -26.83 12.75
CA TYR A 92 0.65 -26.21 14.09
C TYR A 92 -0.75 -25.93 14.68
N ASN A 93 -1.79 -25.80 13.86
CA ASN A 93 -3.14 -25.45 14.31
C ASN A 93 -4.06 -26.67 14.50
N GLU A 94 -3.71 -27.84 13.92
CA GLU A 94 -4.62 -28.99 13.89
C GLU A 94 -4.47 -29.95 15.07
N LYS A 95 -3.33 -30.00 15.79
CA LYS A 95 -3.19 -30.78 17.04
C LYS A 95 -2.11 -30.20 17.96
N SER A 96 -2.52 -29.59 19.07
CA SER A 96 -1.70 -29.55 20.27
C SER A 96 -1.84 -30.90 20.97
N ASP A 97 -1.13 -31.91 20.49
CA ASP A 97 -0.84 -33.12 21.28
C ASP A 97 0.48 -33.74 20.77
N ALA A 98 1.50 -33.59 21.64
CA ALA A 98 2.74 -34.35 21.78
C ALA A 98 3.79 -34.44 20.64
N SER A 99 4.98 -33.93 20.99
CA SER A 99 6.35 -34.43 20.72
C SER A 99 6.81 -34.64 19.27
N GLU A 100 7.71 -33.77 18.80
CA GLU A 100 9.14 -34.12 18.62
C GLU A 100 9.93 -32.89 18.14
N GLU A 101 11.20 -32.83 18.57
CA GLU A 101 12.13 -31.73 18.41
C GLU A 101 12.33 -31.35 16.94
N THR A 102 11.89 -30.16 16.54
CA THR A 102 12.47 -29.47 15.39
C THR A 102 12.40 -27.97 15.63
N GLU A 103 13.61 -27.38 15.65
CA GLU A 103 13.94 -25.95 15.64
C GLU A 103 12.80 -25.00 16.02
N LYS A 104 12.93 -24.40 17.21
CA LYS A 104 12.19 -23.21 17.64
C LYS A 104 12.37 -22.09 16.60
N TYR A 105 11.62 -22.14 15.51
CA TYR A 105 11.25 -20.95 14.78
C TYR A 105 10.33 -20.19 15.73
N GLU A 106 10.92 -19.21 16.40
CA GLU A 106 10.18 -18.20 17.16
C GLU A 106 8.90 -17.88 16.39
N LYS A 107 7.74 -18.04 17.05
CA LYS A 107 6.47 -17.49 16.58
C LYS A 107 6.66 -15.98 16.44
N LYS A 108 7.24 -15.54 15.32
CA LYS A 108 7.21 -14.14 14.94
C LYS A 108 5.80 -13.90 14.47
N ASN A 109 5.09 -13.02 15.18
CA ASN A 109 3.77 -12.45 14.86
C ASN A 109 3.60 -11.95 13.40
N ASN A 110 4.64 -12.03 12.56
CA ASN A 110 4.67 -11.64 11.16
C ASN A 110 4.15 -12.71 10.18
N ASP A 111 4.06 -13.97 10.57
CA ASP A 111 3.63 -15.01 9.62
C ASP A 111 2.15 -14.87 9.25
N GLU A 112 1.28 -14.42 10.15
CA GLU A 112 -0.17 -14.23 9.90
C GLU A 112 -0.50 -13.13 8.88
N LYS A 113 0.50 -12.34 8.49
CA LYS A 113 0.32 -11.14 7.68
C LYS A 113 0.55 -11.34 6.19
N ILE A 114 0.93 -12.52 5.70
CA ILE A 114 1.22 -12.77 4.27
C ILE A 114 -0.01 -13.23 3.49
N PHE A 115 -0.38 -12.50 2.44
CA PHE A 115 -1.53 -12.78 1.60
C PHE A 115 -1.17 -12.85 0.11
N VAL A 116 -1.70 -13.88 -0.55
CA VAL A 116 -1.60 -14.08 -2.02
C VAL A 116 -2.87 -13.70 -2.76
N ASN A 117 -3.97 -13.42 -2.06
CA ASN A 117 -5.24 -13.07 -2.68
C ASN A 117 -5.77 -11.81 -2.01
N TRP A 118 -6.10 -10.79 -2.81
CA TRP A 118 -6.68 -9.54 -2.34
C TRP A 118 -7.94 -9.74 -1.49
N LYS A 119 -8.83 -10.66 -1.89
CA LYS A 119 -10.06 -10.97 -1.14
C LYS A 119 -9.76 -11.41 0.30
N ASN A 120 -8.62 -12.07 0.51
CA ASN A 120 -8.22 -12.47 1.85
C ASN A 120 -7.69 -11.30 2.66
N ILE A 121 -7.00 -10.33 2.02
CA ILE A 121 -6.58 -9.10 2.70
C ILE A 121 -7.82 -8.35 3.18
N GLU A 122 -8.79 -8.13 2.29
CA GLU A 122 -10.02 -7.41 2.62
C GLU A 122 -10.81 -8.05 3.76
N LYS A 123 -10.81 -9.38 3.85
CA LYS A 123 -11.55 -10.11 4.89
C LYS A 123 -10.84 -10.12 6.24
N ASN A 124 -9.50 -10.16 6.25
CA ASN A 124 -8.73 -10.41 7.48
C ASN A 124 -8.02 -9.15 8.01
N VAL A 125 -7.82 -8.13 7.17
CA VAL A 125 -7.10 -6.91 7.53
C VAL A 125 -8.06 -5.72 7.54
N HIS A 126 -8.28 -5.18 8.74
CA HIS A 126 -9.16 -4.04 8.98
C HIS A 126 -8.33 -2.78 9.25
N SER A 127 -7.52 -2.37 8.27
CA SER A 127 -6.65 -1.18 8.35
C SER A 127 -7.07 -0.10 7.35
N GLU A 128 -6.83 1.17 7.69
CA GLU A 128 -6.99 2.29 6.76
C GLU A 128 -6.09 2.15 5.53
N LYS A 129 -4.94 1.47 5.64
CA LYS A 129 -4.03 1.21 4.52
C LYS A 129 -4.68 0.39 3.41
N VAL A 130 -5.58 -0.54 3.76
CA VAL A 130 -6.37 -1.30 2.78
C VAL A 130 -7.34 -0.38 2.03
N LYS A 131 -7.94 0.61 2.71
CA LYS A 131 -8.83 1.60 2.07
C LYS A 131 -8.04 2.51 1.12
N ILE A 132 -6.85 2.96 1.54
CA ILE A 132 -5.95 3.76 0.70
C ILE A 132 -5.56 3.00 -0.56
N GLU A 133 -5.21 1.71 -0.44
CA GLU A 133 -4.85 0.88 -1.59
C GLU A 133 -6.03 0.72 -2.56
N LYS A 134 -7.26 0.54 -2.04
CA LYS A 134 -8.49 0.53 -2.85
C LYS A 134 -8.70 1.84 -3.60
N ASN A 135 -8.50 2.99 -2.95
CA ASN A 135 -8.58 4.30 -3.62
C ASN A 135 -7.58 4.36 -4.78
N GLY A 136 -6.38 3.81 -4.61
CA GLY A 136 -5.39 3.68 -5.68
C GLY A 136 -5.89 2.86 -6.87
N PHE A 137 -6.54 1.73 -6.63
CA PHE A 137 -7.11 0.91 -7.72
C PHE A 137 -8.21 1.66 -8.48
N LEU A 138 -9.07 2.39 -7.76
CA LEU A 138 -10.13 3.20 -8.36
C LEU A 138 -9.54 4.32 -9.22
N LEU A 139 -8.49 5.00 -8.76
CA LEU A 139 -7.81 6.02 -9.57
C LEU A 139 -7.15 5.43 -10.81
N LYS A 140 -6.53 4.24 -10.70
CA LYS A 140 -5.98 3.55 -11.86
C LYS A 140 -7.08 3.24 -12.89
N GLU A 141 -8.19 2.66 -12.44
CA GLU A 141 -9.33 2.37 -13.32
C GLU A 141 -9.88 3.64 -13.95
N LEU A 142 -10.00 4.73 -13.19
CA LEU A 142 -10.46 6.01 -13.69
C LEU A 142 -9.54 6.61 -14.77
N PHE A 143 -8.21 6.55 -14.57
CA PHE A 143 -7.27 7.20 -15.48
C PHE A 143 -6.88 6.36 -16.69
N LEU A 144 -6.84 5.03 -16.53
CA LEU A 144 -6.39 4.11 -17.59
C LEU A 144 -7.53 3.32 -18.21
N ASN A 145 -8.74 3.41 -17.66
CA ASN A 145 -9.89 2.57 -18.04
C ASN A 145 -9.58 1.06 -17.94
N GLU A 146 -8.66 0.69 -17.04
CA GLU A 146 -8.17 -0.67 -16.82
C GLU A 146 -8.22 -1.03 -15.34
N LYS A 147 -8.79 -2.20 -15.03
CA LYS A 147 -8.84 -2.72 -13.66
C LYS A 147 -7.48 -3.15 -13.16
N GLU A 148 -7.26 -3.04 -11.85
CA GLU A 148 -6.06 -3.56 -11.21
C GLU A 148 -6.03 -5.09 -11.19
N LYS A 149 -4.87 -5.68 -11.53
CA LYS A 149 -4.68 -7.13 -11.44
C LYS A 149 -4.41 -7.50 -9.99
N LEU A 150 -5.45 -8.01 -9.33
CA LEU A 150 -5.38 -8.28 -7.89
C LEU A 150 -4.67 -9.59 -7.53
N ASN A 151 -4.62 -10.54 -8.47
CA ASN A 151 -3.94 -11.82 -8.31
C ASN A 151 -2.43 -11.69 -8.57
N PRO A 152 -1.58 -12.47 -7.88
CA PRO A 152 -0.15 -12.43 -8.07
C PRO A 152 0.25 -12.91 -9.47
N LEU A 153 1.28 -12.29 -10.03
CA LEU A 153 1.85 -12.67 -11.32
C LEU A 153 2.75 -13.91 -11.19
N ILE A 154 2.52 -14.91 -12.05
CA ILE A 154 3.41 -16.07 -12.17
C ILE A 154 4.53 -15.71 -13.15
N ILE A 155 5.75 -15.57 -12.64
CA ILE A 155 6.92 -15.23 -13.42
C ILE A 155 7.58 -16.53 -13.88
N ASN A 156 7.30 -16.92 -15.13
CA ASN A 156 8.03 -18.02 -15.77
C ASN A 156 9.45 -17.52 -16.07
N GLN A 157 10.46 -18.13 -15.44
CA GLN A 157 11.83 -17.89 -15.83
C GLN A 157 11.97 -18.33 -17.30
N ARG A 158 12.17 -17.37 -18.21
CA ARG A 158 12.72 -17.72 -19.52
C ARG A 158 14.06 -18.38 -19.23
N LYS A 159 14.21 -19.64 -19.60
CA LYS A 159 15.52 -20.28 -19.67
C LYS A 159 16.34 -19.37 -20.60
N PHE A 160 17.31 -18.65 -20.05
CA PHE A 160 18.38 -18.12 -20.86
C PHE A 160 19.01 -19.36 -21.51
N LYS A 161 18.79 -19.51 -22.82
CA LYS A 161 19.45 -20.52 -23.64
C LYS A 161 20.89 -20.12 -23.84
#